data_AF-I6ZJB8-F1
#
_entry.id   AF-I6ZJB8-F1
#
_cell.length_a   1.000
_cell.length_b   1.000
_cell.length_c   1.000
_cell.angle_alpha   90.00
_cell.angle_beta   90.00
_cell.angle_gamma   90.00
#
_symmetry.space_group_name_H-M   'P 1'
#
loop_
_entity.id
_entity.type
_entity.pdbx_description
1 polymer ?
#
loop_
_entity_poly.entity_id
_entity_poly.type
_entity_poly.pdbx_seq_one_letter_code
_entity_poly.pdbx_strand_id
1 'polypeptide(L)'
;MDVQKTIDAIRSNDIETNKAAIETIYANYGLLKEEDIVRLTPSIAYYLWKLPKFVAQKQFVLDLLSHTDQRLRHSMFMYLIDKWSEIQLVRMDKFYYIMKRILEYYTVDVETVSYLFNIPTVMELKAFIIRCVVDRLGETSEDMEHFLAEFISKCPPALLLSLEPLKIRKEIALKYAGSKDVGKKNREALCSMAK
;
A
#
# COMPACT_ATOMS: atom_id res chain seq x y z
N MET A 1 -28.22 -6.69 3.56
CA MET A 1 -27.99 -5.67 2.53
C MET A 1 -27.99 -6.36 1.17
N ASP A 2 -28.62 -5.79 0.14
CA ASP A 2 -28.53 -6.31 -1.23
C ASP A 2 -27.27 -5.76 -1.91
N VAL A 3 -26.23 -6.59 -2.00
CA VAL A 3 -24.91 -6.20 -2.51
C VAL A 3 -24.97 -5.76 -3.97
N GLN A 4 -25.77 -6.43 -4.80
CA GLN A 4 -25.85 -6.09 -6.22
C GLN A 4 -26.54 -4.73 -6.40
N LYS A 5 -27.64 -4.49 -5.67
CA LYS A 5 -28.32 -3.20 -5.67
C LYS A 5 -27.40 -2.07 -5.20
N THR A 6 -26.60 -2.30 -4.16
CA THR A 6 -25.61 -1.31 -3.68
C THR A 6 -24.54 -1.03 -4.73
N ILE A 7 -24.03 -2.06 -5.42
CA ILE A 7 -23.06 -1.90 -6.52
C ILE A 7 -23.64 -1.04 -7.64
N ASP A 8 -24.87 -1.33 -8.07
CA ASP A 8 -25.53 -0.60 -9.15
C ASP A 8 -25.79 0.85 -8.75
N ALA A 9 -26.19 1.09 -7.50
CA ALA A 9 -26.38 2.42 -6.94
C ALA A 9 -25.09 3.25 -6.95
N ILE A 10 -23.94 2.68 -6.54
CA ILE A 10 -22.63 3.39 -6.57
C ILE A 10 -22.22 3.78 -8.00
N ARG A 11 -22.57 2.94 -8.98
CA ARG A 11 -22.19 3.15 -10.39
C ARG A 11 -23.11 4.13 -11.10
N SER A 12 -24.24 4.49 -10.49
CA SER A 12 -25.21 5.41 -11.07
C SER A 12 -24.62 6.81 -11.35
N ASN A 13 -25.32 7.58 -12.18
CA ASN A 13 -24.94 8.95 -12.50
C ASN A 13 -25.42 9.97 -11.45
N ASP A 14 -26.24 9.54 -10.49
CA ASP A 14 -26.78 10.40 -9.45
C ASP A 14 -25.85 10.45 -8.23
N ILE A 15 -25.37 11.64 -7.89
CA ILE A 15 -24.37 11.81 -6.82
C ILE A 15 -24.96 11.46 -5.45
N GLU A 16 -26.22 11.81 -5.20
CA GLU A 16 -26.89 11.53 -3.94
C GLU A 16 -27.14 10.02 -3.76
N THR A 17 -27.55 9.33 -4.81
CA THR A 17 -27.67 7.87 -4.84
C THR A 17 -26.34 7.19 -4.55
N ASN A 18 -25.25 7.67 -5.17
CA ASN A 18 -23.92 7.12 -4.94
C ASN A 18 -23.50 7.29 -3.47
N LYS A 19 -23.72 8.48 -2.91
CA LYS A 19 -23.39 8.81 -1.51
C LYS A 19 -24.21 7.96 -0.53
N ALA A 20 -25.52 7.86 -0.73
CA ALA A 20 -26.40 7.03 0.10
C ALA A 20 -25.99 5.54 0.05
N ALA A 21 -25.51 5.05 -1.09
CA ALA A 21 -25.01 3.68 -1.22
C ALA A 21 -23.71 3.46 -0.44
N ILE A 22 -22.80 4.43 -0.42
CA ILE A 22 -21.60 4.39 0.43
C ILE A 22 -21.96 4.42 1.91
N GLU A 23 -22.87 5.30 2.34
CA GLU A 23 -23.35 5.36 3.73
C GLU A 23 -24.04 4.05 4.15
N THR A 24 -24.75 3.39 3.21
CA THR A 24 -25.33 2.07 3.44
C THR A 24 -24.25 1.01 3.70
N ILE A 25 -23.12 1.06 2.98
CA ILE A 25 -21.98 0.17 3.24
C ILE A 25 -21.47 0.42 4.66
N TYR A 26 -21.25 1.68 5.05
CA TYR A 26 -20.74 1.99 6.39
C TYR A 26 -21.66 1.48 7.49
N ALA A 27 -22.96 1.73 7.38
CA ALA A 27 -23.95 1.32 8.38
C ALA A 27 -24.07 -0.21 8.53
N ASN A 28 -23.77 -0.96 7.47
CA ASN A 28 -23.96 -2.41 7.43
C ASN A 28 -22.64 -3.19 7.35
N TYR A 29 -21.48 -2.53 7.43
CA TYR A 29 -20.19 -3.14 7.13
C TYR A 29 -19.90 -4.37 8.00
N GLY A 30 -20.23 -4.31 9.29
CA GLY A 30 -20.06 -5.42 10.23
C GLY A 30 -20.86 -6.69 9.89
N LEU A 31 -21.89 -6.56 9.03
CA LEU A 31 -22.73 -7.69 8.57
C LEU A 31 -22.24 -8.29 7.24
N LEU A 32 -21.27 -7.64 6.58
CA LEU A 32 -20.76 -8.10 5.29
C LEU A 32 -19.78 -9.25 5.48
N LYS A 33 -19.93 -10.27 4.62
CA LYS A 33 -18.96 -11.36 4.50
C LYS A 33 -17.78 -10.93 3.64
N GLU A 34 -16.70 -11.70 3.69
CA GLU A 34 -15.50 -11.46 2.87
C GLU A 34 -15.84 -11.40 1.37
N GLU A 35 -16.68 -12.33 0.89
CA GLU A 35 -17.13 -12.39 -0.50
C GLU A 35 -17.86 -11.11 -0.93
N ASP A 36 -18.67 -10.52 -0.04
CA ASP A 36 -19.40 -9.28 -0.32
C ASP A 36 -18.43 -8.10 -0.41
N ILE A 37 -17.44 -8.04 0.50
CA ILE A 37 -16.40 -7.02 0.53
C ILE A 37 -15.58 -7.04 -0.78
N VAL A 38 -15.15 -8.24 -1.21
CA VAL A 38 -14.43 -8.41 -2.47
C VAL A 38 -15.28 -7.94 -3.66
N ARG A 39 -16.58 -8.29 -3.69
CA ARG A 39 -17.50 -7.84 -4.75
C ARG A 39 -17.73 -6.33 -4.76
N LEU A 40 -17.75 -5.68 -3.60
CA LEU A 40 -17.97 -4.23 -3.46
C LEU A 40 -16.72 -3.42 -3.81
N THR A 41 -15.53 -3.97 -3.56
CA THR A 41 -14.24 -3.27 -3.68
C THR A 41 -14.05 -2.53 -5.03
N PRO A 42 -14.32 -3.13 -6.21
CA PRO A 42 -14.19 -2.43 -7.49
C PRO A 42 -15.10 -1.20 -7.58
N SER A 43 -16.32 -1.28 -7.06
CA SER A 43 -17.29 -0.16 -7.10
C SER A 43 -16.90 0.95 -6.12
N ILE A 44 -16.35 0.61 -4.96
CA ILE A 44 -15.79 1.57 -4.00
C ILE A 44 -14.59 2.31 -4.62
N ALA A 45 -13.67 1.59 -5.29
CA ALA A 45 -12.55 2.18 -6.01
C ALA A 45 -13.02 3.09 -7.16
N TYR A 46 -14.07 2.67 -7.88
CA TYR A 46 -14.70 3.49 -8.93
C TYR A 46 -15.35 4.77 -8.37
N TYR A 47 -15.95 4.71 -7.17
CA TYR A 47 -16.48 5.91 -6.53
C TYR A 47 -15.35 6.91 -6.21
N LEU A 48 -14.23 6.46 -5.65
CA LEU A 48 -13.03 7.30 -5.48
C LEU A 48 -12.57 7.91 -6.81
N TRP A 49 -12.60 7.11 -7.89
CA TRP A 49 -12.27 7.57 -9.24
C TRP A 49 -13.18 8.72 -9.69
N LYS A 50 -14.51 8.59 -9.48
CA LYS A 50 -15.55 9.56 -9.87
C LYS A 50 -15.46 10.89 -9.14
N LEU A 51 -15.03 10.92 -7.88
CA LEU A 51 -15.00 12.15 -7.09
C LEU A 51 -14.17 13.26 -7.79
N PRO A 52 -14.72 14.48 -7.99
CA PRO A 52 -14.11 15.48 -8.87
C PRO A 52 -12.95 16.25 -8.21
N LYS A 53 -13.01 16.50 -6.90
CA LYS A 53 -12.03 17.33 -6.18
C LYS A 53 -11.13 16.46 -5.31
N PHE A 54 -9.82 16.76 -5.28
CA PHE A 54 -8.86 16.02 -4.45
C PHE A 54 -9.18 16.07 -2.96
N VAL A 55 -9.73 17.19 -2.47
CA VAL A 55 -10.20 17.31 -1.08
C VAL A 55 -11.30 16.29 -0.76
N ALA A 56 -12.29 16.14 -1.65
CA ALA A 56 -13.36 15.16 -1.48
C ALA A 56 -12.83 13.72 -1.57
N GLN A 57 -11.86 13.47 -2.46
CA GLN A 57 -11.20 12.16 -2.58
C GLN A 57 -10.46 11.78 -1.29
N LYS A 58 -9.70 12.71 -0.71
CA LYS A 58 -9.02 12.50 0.57
C LYS A 58 -10.00 12.23 1.71
N GLN A 59 -11.05 13.06 1.82
CA GLN A 59 -12.06 12.89 2.86
C GLN A 59 -12.73 11.51 2.73
N PHE A 60 -13.13 11.12 1.52
CA PHE A 60 -13.71 9.80 1.28
C PHE A 60 -12.77 8.67 1.71
N VAL A 61 -11.47 8.74 1.42
CA VAL A 61 -10.50 7.73 1.86
C VAL A 61 -10.42 7.65 3.38
N LEU A 62 -10.39 8.79 4.07
CA LEU A 62 -10.37 8.81 5.54
C LEU A 62 -11.65 8.22 6.14
N ASP A 63 -12.80 8.60 5.59
CA ASP A 63 -14.10 8.07 6.02
C ASP A 63 -14.21 6.56 5.76
N LEU A 64 -13.77 6.11 4.58
CA LEU A 64 -13.78 4.69 4.22
C LEU A 64 -12.98 3.87 5.23
N LEU A 65 -11.76 4.30 5.55
CA LEU A 65 -10.85 3.54 6.42
C LEU A 65 -11.23 3.60 7.90
N SER A 66 -11.95 4.64 8.33
CA SER A 66 -12.46 4.76 9.70
C SER A 66 -13.72 3.92 9.94
N HIS A 67 -14.53 3.65 8.91
CA HIS A 67 -15.74 2.84 9.01
C HIS A 67 -15.54 1.36 8.66
N THR A 68 -14.33 0.95 8.26
CA THR A 68 -14.04 -0.40 7.77
C THR A 68 -12.84 -1.02 8.48
N ASP A 69 -12.68 -2.33 8.38
CA ASP A 69 -11.62 -3.11 9.03
C ASP A 69 -10.57 -3.62 8.03
N GLN A 70 -9.71 -4.52 8.49
CA GLN A 70 -8.61 -5.07 7.70
C GLN A 70 -9.09 -5.82 6.44
N ARG A 71 -10.31 -6.35 6.41
CA ARG A 71 -10.85 -7.11 5.27
C ARG A 71 -10.97 -6.23 4.03
N LEU A 72 -11.64 -5.08 4.15
CA LEU A 72 -11.74 -4.13 3.04
C LEU A 72 -10.37 -3.52 2.70
N ARG A 73 -9.54 -3.20 3.69
CA ARG A 73 -8.20 -2.66 3.45
C ARG A 73 -7.36 -3.60 2.60
N HIS A 74 -7.34 -4.89 2.96
CA HIS A 74 -6.63 -5.91 2.21
C HIS A 74 -7.23 -6.11 0.81
N SER A 75 -8.55 -6.25 0.70
CA SER A 75 -9.24 -6.38 -0.59
C SER A 75 -8.94 -5.20 -1.53
N MET A 76 -9.03 -3.96 -1.02
CA MET A 76 -8.71 -2.74 -1.76
C MET A 76 -7.24 -2.69 -2.18
N PHE A 77 -6.33 -3.05 -1.28
CA PHE A 77 -4.90 -3.08 -1.57
C PHE A 77 -4.58 -4.07 -2.71
N MET A 78 -5.10 -5.30 -2.63
CA MET A 78 -4.89 -6.31 -3.67
C MET A 78 -5.55 -5.93 -5.00
N TYR A 79 -6.75 -5.35 -4.95
CA TYR A 79 -7.42 -4.84 -6.15
C TYR A 79 -6.61 -3.74 -6.84
N LEU A 80 -6.04 -2.80 -6.07
CA LEU A 80 -5.22 -1.73 -6.63
C LEU A 80 -3.89 -2.24 -7.17
N ILE A 81 -3.29 -3.27 -6.57
CA ILE A 81 -2.10 -3.94 -7.12
C ILE A 81 -2.41 -4.55 -8.49
N ASP A 82 -3.51 -5.28 -8.64
CA ASP A 82 -3.93 -5.90 -9.90
C ASP A 82 -4.21 -4.84 -10.98
N LYS A 83 -4.93 -3.78 -10.59
CA LYS A 83 -5.40 -2.75 -11.52
C LYS A 83 -4.44 -1.58 -11.73
N TRP A 84 -3.27 -1.58 -11.09
CA TRP A 84 -2.37 -0.42 -11.08
C TRP A 84 -2.01 0.06 -12.49
N SER A 85 -1.69 -0.89 -13.37
CA SER A 85 -1.28 -0.60 -14.76
C SER A 85 -2.41 -0.04 -15.64
N GLU A 86 -3.68 -0.22 -15.24
CA GLU A 86 -4.85 0.27 -15.96
C GLU A 86 -5.23 1.71 -15.54
N ILE A 87 -4.63 2.23 -14.46
CA ILE A 87 -4.93 3.56 -13.93
C ILE A 87 -4.22 4.63 -14.77
N GLN A 88 -5.00 5.53 -15.36
CA GLN A 88 -4.47 6.68 -16.09
C GLN A 88 -3.66 7.61 -15.16
N LEU A 89 -2.51 8.09 -15.63
CA LEU A 89 -1.60 8.95 -14.87
C LEU A 89 -2.29 10.15 -14.20
N VAL A 90 -3.18 10.85 -14.92
CA VAL A 90 -3.96 12.01 -14.42
C VAL A 90 -4.93 11.67 -13.28
N ARG A 91 -5.13 10.39 -12.99
CA ARG A 91 -6.01 9.89 -11.92
C ARG A 91 -5.22 9.22 -10.80
N MET A 92 -3.90 9.09 -10.88
CA MET A 92 -3.11 8.28 -9.94
C MET A 92 -3.01 8.85 -8.52
N ASP A 93 -3.00 10.17 -8.33
CA ASP A 93 -2.76 10.79 -7.01
C ASP A 93 -3.67 10.27 -5.90
N LYS A 94 -4.95 10.07 -6.22
CA LYS A 94 -5.94 9.54 -5.26
C LYS A 94 -5.70 8.08 -4.91
N PHE A 95 -5.17 7.30 -5.84
CA PHE A 95 -4.86 5.89 -5.65
C PHE A 95 -3.54 5.72 -4.88
N TYR A 96 -2.55 6.58 -5.14
CA TYR A 96 -1.38 6.71 -4.27
C TYR A 96 -1.77 7.08 -2.83
N TYR A 97 -2.72 8.00 -2.67
CA TYR A 97 -3.19 8.42 -1.35
C TYR A 97 -3.85 7.26 -0.58
N ILE A 98 -4.83 6.56 -1.18
CA ILE A 98 -5.48 5.42 -0.50
C ILE A 98 -4.49 4.27 -0.23
N MET A 99 -3.56 3.98 -1.15
CA MET A 99 -2.51 2.97 -0.92
C MET A 99 -1.65 3.33 0.29
N LYS A 100 -1.18 4.58 0.38
CA LYS A 100 -0.43 5.06 1.55
C LYS A 100 -1.22 4.88 2.83
N ARG A 101 -2.49 5.31 2.84
CA ARG A 101 -3.36 5.21 4.02
C ARG A 101 -3.65 3.77 4.42
N ILE A 102 -3.83 2.86 3.47
CA ILE A 102 -4.00 1.43 3.77
C ILE A 102 -2.72 0.87 4.41
N LEU A 103 -1.55 1.18 3.85
CA LEU A 103 -0.27 0.71 4.38
C LEU A 103 -0.05 1.15 5.83
N GLU A 104 -0.55 2.33 6.24
CA GLU A 104 -0.48 2.83 7.62
C GLU A 104 -1.15 1.88 8.66
N TYR A 105 -2.05 0.99 8.24
CA TYR A 105 -2.70 0.01 9.10
C TYR A 105 -1.98 -1.34 9.21
N TYR A 106 -0.97 -1.60 8.36
CA TYR A 106 -0.16 -2.80 8.48
C TYR A 106 0.86 -2.64 9.61
N THR A 107 1.05 -3.70 10.41
CA THR A 107 2.14 -3.79 11.37
C THR A 107 3.48 -3.78 10.64
N VAL A 108 4.52 -3.30 11.31
CA VAL A 108 5.87 -3.16 10.72
C VAL A 108 6.82 -4.17 11.38
N ASP A 109 6.41 -5.43 11.36
CA ASP A 109 7.21 -6.60 11.75
C ASP A 109 7.85 -7.26 10.52
N VAL A 110 8.84 -8.13 10.75
CA VAL A 110 9.66 -8.74 9.67
C VAL A 110 8.80 -9.52 8.69
N GLU A 111 7.80 -10.28 9.16
CA GLU A 111 6.93 -11.08 8.31
C GLU A 111 6.11 -10.19 7.37
N THR A 112 5.48 -9.15 7.92
CA THR A 112 4.64 -8.24 7.17
C THR A 112 5.45 -7.40 6.18
N VAL A 113 6.61 -6.88 6.60
CA VAL A 113 7.50 -6.11 5.70
C VAL A 113 8.01 -7.01 4.58
N SER A 114 8.42 -8.25 4.89
CA SER A 114 8.84 -9.23 3.88
C SER A 114 7.74 -9.52 2.87
N TYR A 115 6.50 -9.75 3.34
CA TYR A 115 5.36 -9.92 2.46
C TYR A 115 5.19 -8.71 1.52
N LEU A 116 5.13 -7.49 2.07
CA LEU A 116 4.91 -6.26 1.31
C LEU A 116 6.02 -5.99 0.28
N PHE A 117 7.28 -6.24 0.63
CA PHE A 117 8.43 -6.02 -0.25
C PHE A 117 8.48 -7.04 -1.40
N ASN A 118 7.87 -8.21 -1.22
CA ASN A 118 7.90 -9.30 -2.21
C ASN A 118 6.65 -9.36 -3.10
N ILE A 119 5.68 -8.46 -2.93
CA ILE A 119 4.48 -8.41 -3.78
C ILE A 119 4.88 -8.32 -5.27
N PRO A 120 4.30 -9.19 -6.13
CA PRO A 120 4.51 -9.12 -7.57
C PRO A 120 3.68 -7.96 -8.16
N THR A 121 4.34 -6.84 -8.41
CA THR A 121 3.73 -5.67 -9.04
C THR A 121 4.76 -4.88 -9.87
N VAL A 122 4.29 -3.89 -10.61
CA VAL A 122 5.14 -3.01 -11.41
C VAL A 122 6.15 -2.26 -10.54
N MET A 123 7.35 -2.01 -11.08
CA MET A 123 8.48 -1.47 -10.32
C MET A 123 8.17 -0.13 -9.62
N GLU A 124 7.39 0.74 -10.29
CA GLU A 124 6.97 2.04 -9.73
C GLU A 124 6.14 1.87 -8.46
N LEU A 125 5.10 1.03 -8.50
CA LEU A 125 4.27 0.76 -7.32
C LEU A 125 5.07 0.06 -6.23
N LYS A 126 5.96 -0.87 -6.61
CA LYS A 126 6.83 -1.57 -5.67
C LYS A 126 7.74 -0.60 -4.92
N ALA A 127 8.39 0.32 -5.63
CA ALA A 127 9.20 1.38 -5.03
C ALA A 127 8.38 2.28 -4.10
N PHE A 128 7.15 2.61 -4.49
CA PHE A 128 6.24 3.39 -3.65
C PHE A 128 5.86 2.66 -2.35
N ILE A 129 5.46 1.40 -2.43
CA ILE A 129 5.11 0.57 -1.26
C ILE A 129 6.29 0.49 -0.29
N ILE A 130 7.48 0.16 -0.80
CA ILE A 130 8.71 0.08 -0.01
C ILE A 130 8.96 1.39 0.72
N ARG A 131 8.92 2.52 0.01
CA ARG A 131 9.14 3.84 0.61
C ARG A 131 8.14 4.13 1.74
N CYS A 132 6.86 3.86 1.52
CA CYS A 132 5.83 4.07 2.54
C CYS A 132 6.02 3.21 3.80
N VAL A 133 6.54 1.99 3.63
CA VAL A 133 6.88 1.12 4.77
C VAL A 133 8.14 1.62 5.46
N VAL A 134 9.16 2.02 4.71
CA VAL A 134 10.43 2.57 5.22
C VAL A 134 10.23 3.84 6.01
N ASP A 135 9.40 4.77 5.53
CA ASP A 135 9.08 6.02 6.23
C ASP A 135 8.44 5.78 7.62
N ARG A 136 7.92 4.56 7.85
CA ARG A 136 7.31 4.14 9.12
C ARG A 136 8.23 3.27 9.98
N LEU A 137 9.36 2.81 9.44
CA LEU A 137 10.38 2.11 10.21
C LEU A 137 11.06 3.14 11.12
N GLY A 138 10.72 3.10 12.41
CA GLY A 138 11.39 3.86 13.45
C GLY A 138 12.69 3.18 13.89
N GLU A 139 12.88 3.03 15.21
CA GLU A 139 13.93 2.14 15.72
C GLU A 139 13.63 0.69 15.32
N THR A 140 14.58 0.06 14.65
CA THR A 140 14.44 -1.30 14.13
C THR A 140 15.13 -2.31 15.02
N SER A 141 14.52 -3.49 15.17
CA SER A 141 15.12 -4.63 15.85
C SER A 141 16.30 -5.18 15.03
N GLU A 142 17.13 -6.01 15.67
CA GLU A 142 18.20 -6.75 14.98
C GLU A 142 17.69 -7.56 13.80
N ASP A 143 16.61 -8.31 13.99
CA ASP A 143 16.04 -9.16 12.96
C ASP A 143 15.56 -8.34 11.75
N MET A 144 14.94 -7.18 12.02
CA MET A 144 14.52 -6.27 10.96
C MET A 144 15.72 -5.68 10.23
N GLU A 145 16.77 -5.27 10.94
CA GLU A 145 18.00 -4.78 10.34
C GLU A 145 18.68 -5.83 9.44
N HIS A 146 18.73 -7.09 9.89
CA HIS A 146 19.22 -8.22 9.10
C HIS A 146 18.40 -8.45 7.83
N PHE A 147 17.08 -8.47 7.95
CA PHE A 147 16.16 -8.60 6.82
C PHE A 147 16.37 -7.47 5.80
N LEU A 148 16.40 -6.21 6.26
CA LEU A 148 16.56 -5.04 5.39
C LEU A 148 17.91 -5.07 4.67
N ALA A 149 18.99 -5.38 5.38
CA ALA A 149 20.33 -5.47 4.78
C ALA A 149 20.42 -6.60 3.75
N GLU A 150 19.81 -7.76 4.03
CA GLU A 150 19.70 -8.85 3.06
C GLU A 150 18.91 -8.43 1.82
N PHE A 151 17.76 -7.79 2.01
CA PHE A 151 16.94 -7.28 0.91
C PHE A 151 17.72 -6.28 0.04
N ILE A 152 18.34 -5.27 0.65
CA ILE A 152 19.15 -4.27 -0.05
C ILE A 152 20.28 -4.94 -0.83
N SER A 153 20.90 -6.00 -0.30
CA SER A 153 22.00 -6.68 -0.98
C SER A 153 21.60 -7.35 -2.31
N LYS A 154 20.32 -7.67 -2.49
CA LYS A 154 19.78 -8.44 -3.63
C LYS A 154 18.77 -7.68 -4.49
N CYS A 155 18.23 -6.56 -4.01
CA CYS A 155 17.14 -5.88 -4.70
C CYS A 155 17.60 -5.18 -6.01
N PRO A 156 16.70 -5.00 -7.00
CA PRO A 156 16.99 -4.20 -8.18
C PRO A 156 17.45 -2.78 -7.81
N PRO A 157 18.46 -2.21 -8.49
CA PRO A 157 18.97 -0.87 -8.16
C PRO A 157 17.92 0.25 -8.16
N ALA A 158 16.83 0.10 -8.93
CA ALA A 158 15.72 1.05 -8.97
C ALA A 158 14.97 1.18 -7.62
N LEU A 159 15.07 0.19 -6.74
CA LEU A 159 14.43 0.20 -5.41
C LEU A 159 15.29 0.85 -4.33
N LEU A 160 16.59 1.07 -4.58
CA LEU A 160 17.52 1.60 -3.58
C LEU A 160 17.13 3.00 -3.10
N LEU A 161 16.59 3.84 -3.98
CA LEU A 161 16.13 5.19 -3.63
C LEU A 161 15.04 5.17 -2.54
N SER A 162 14.16 4.15 -2.56
CA SER A 162 13.11 4.00 -1.54
C SER A 162 13.64 3.60 -0.17
N LEU A 163 14.91 3.21 -0.07
CA LEU A 163 15.55 2.69 1.14
C LEU A 163 16.51 3.73 1.76
N GLU A 164 16.80 4.84 1.08
CA GLU A 164 17.76 5.88 1.51
C GLU A 164 17.61 6.38 2.95
N PRO A 165 16.39 6.54 3.51
CA PRO A 165 16.23 7.00 4.89
C PRO A 165 16.72 5.99 5.94
N LEU A 166 16.94 4.72 5.58
CA LEU A 166 17.28 3.67 6.53
C LEU A 166 18.65 3.87 7.16
N LYS A 167 18.72 3.56 8.46
CA LYS A 167 19.96 3.50 9.23
C LYS A 167 20.07 2.16 9.95
N ILE A 168 21.07 1.37 9.57
CA ILE A 168 21.30 0.01 10.05
C ILE A 168 22.63 -0.03 10.79
N ARG A 169 22.76 -0.86 11.83
CA ARG A 169 24.03 -1.03 12.54
C ARG A 169 25.17 -1.40 11.59
N LYS A 170 26.32 -0.75 11.79
CA LYS A 170 27.49 -0.87 10.92
C LYS A 170 27.93 -2.32 10.71
N GLU A 171 27.94 -3.14 11.76
CA GLU A 171 28.32 -4.55 11.68
C GLU A 171 27.39 -5.35 10.76
N ILE A 172 26.08 -5.08 10.79
CA ILE A 172 25.10 -5.73 9.92
C ILE A 172 25.29 -5.23 8.49
N ALA A 173 25.34 -3.91 8.28
CA ALA A 173 25.53 -3.32 6.95
C ALA A 173 26.81 -3.88 6.26
N LEU A 174 27.93 -3.92 6.98
CA LEU A 174 29.21 -4.42 6.46
C LEU A 174 29.19 -5.93 6.22
N LYS A 175 28.50 -6.71 7.06
CA LYS A 175 28.33 -8.17 6.86
C LYS A 175 27.73 -8.46 5.49
N TYR A 176 26.66 -7.76 5.10
CA TYR A 176 26.03 -7.97 3.79
C TYR A 176 26.78 -7.29 2.64
N ALA A 177 27.33 -6.09 2.85
CA ALA A 177 28.10 -5.37 1.83
C ALA A 177 29.38 -6.10 1.40
N GLY A 178 29.99 -6.87 2.31
CA GLY A 178 31.21 -7.65 2.09
C GLY A 178 31.03 -8.92 1.25
N SER A 179 29.80 -9.30 0.92
CA SER A 179 29.56 -10.46 0.05
C SER A 179 29.99 -10.18 -1.39
N LYS A 180 30.65 -11.17 -2.02
CA LYS A 180 31.19 -11.06 -3.38
C LYS A 180 30.11 -10.89 -4.44
N ASP A 181 28.90 -11.37 -4.16
CA ASP A 181 27.78 -11.39 -5.10
C ASP A 181 26.96 -10.09 -5.08
N VAL A 182 27.29 -9.14 -4.21
CA VAL A 182 26.56 -7.88 -4.08
C VAL A 182 27.04 -6.89 -5.13
N GLY A 183 26.09 -6.43 -5.95
CA GLY A 183 26.32 -5.42 -6.97
C GLY A 183 26.88 -4.12 -6.39
N LYS A 184 27.71 -3.41 -7.17
CA LYS A 184 28.40 -2.18 -6.74
C LYS A 184 27.45 -1.14 -6.11
N LYS A 185 26.31 -0.87 -6.76
CA LYS A 185 25.30 0.10 -6.28
C LYS A 185 24.69 -0.31 -4.94
N ASN A 186 24.35 -1.58 -4.77
CA ASN A 186 23.78 -2.12 -3.54
C ASN A 186 24.80 -2.09 -2.39
N ARG A 187 26.08 -2.36 -2.69
CA ARG A 187 27.17 -2.23 -1.73
C ARG A 187 27.34 -0.78 -1.27
N GLU A 188 27.36 0.17 -2.20
CA GLU A 188 27.45 1.60 -1.89
C GLU A 188 26.26 2.05 -1.01
N ALA A 189 25.04 1.62 -1.36
CA ALA A 189 23.85 1.89 -0.56
C ALA A 189 23.99 1.35 0.88
N LEU A 190 24.34 0.06 1.06
CA LEU A 190 24.55 -0.54 2.38
C LEU A 190 25.60 0.22 3.20
N CYS A 191 26.74 0.57 2.60
CA CYS A 191 27.79 1.33 3.30
C CYS A 191 27.31 2.72 3.73
N SER A 192 26.47 3.38 2.93
CA SER A 192 25.92 4.72 3.25
C SER A 192 24.86 4.70 4.35
N MET A 193 24.23 3.54 4.57
CA MET A 193 23.19 3.32 5.57
C MET A 193 23.74 2.87 6.93
N ALA A 194 25.04 2.57 7.02
CA ALA A 194 25.69 2.24 8.27
C ALA A 194 25.62 3.43 9.25
N LYS A 195 25.04 3.20 10.43
CA LYS A 195 25.05 4.15 11.57
C LYS A 195 26.21 3.88 12.52
#